data_AF-A0AAD9SP68-F1
#
_entry.id   AF-A0AAD9SP68-F1
#
_cell.length_a   1.000
_cell.length_b   1.000
_cell.length_c   1.000
_cell.angle_alpha   90.00
_cell.angle_beta   90.00
_cell.angle_gamma   90.00
#
_symmetry.space_group_name_H-M   'P 1'
#
loop_
_entity.id
_entity.type
_entity.pdbx_description
1 polymer ?
#
loop_
_entity_poly.entity_id
_entity_poly.type
_entity_poly.pdbx_seq_one_letter_code
_entity_poly.pdbx_strand_id
1 'polypeptide(L)' 'MRSFITLSVLALAASAVAKRGCRHDPNHAGSGWYQVVSGDTLNDIAADFGSDADTLAAASGIANKDVIFPGDIITVPCP' A
#
# COMPACT_ATOMS: atom_id res chain seq x y z
N MET A 1 -27.71 -2.83 48.98
CA MET A 1 -26.94 -3.84 48.24
C MET A 1 -27.52 -3.99 46.84
N ARG A 2 -27.14 -3.13 45.87
CA ARG A 2 -27.32 -3.39 44.42
C ARG A 2 -26.19 -2.68 43.68
N SER A 3 -25.20 -3.50 43.33
CA SER A 3 -24.00 -3.16 42.58
C SER A 3 -24.37 -2.83 41.14
N PHE A 4 -23.87 -1.72 40.59
CA PHE A 4 -23.93 -1.42 39.15
C PHE A 4 -22.52 -1.04 38.69
N ILE A 5 -21.71 -2.07 38.44
CA ILE A 5 -20.44 -1.96 37.74
C ILE A 5 -20.79 -1.92 36.25
N THR A 6 -20.78 -0.75 35.62
CA THR A 6 -20.89 -0.66 34.16
C THR A 6 -19.50 -0.61 33.54
N LEU A 7 -19.27 -1.63 32.72
CA LEU A 7 -18.09 -1.98 31.94
C LEU A 7 -17.32 -0.78 31.34
N SER A 8 -16.01 -0.85 31.51
CA SER A 8 -15.00 -0.20 30.67
C SER A 8 -15.25 -0.49 29.18
N VAL A 9 -15.43 0.56 28.38
CA VAL A 9 -15.37 0.48 26.92
C VAL A 9 -13.92 0.77 26.51
N LEU A 10 -13.10 -0.27 26.41
CA LEU A 10 -11.81 -0.16 25.72
C LEU A 10 -12.13 -0.22 24.22
N ALA A 11 -12.33 0.93 23.60
CA ALA A 11 -12.41 1.02 22.14
C ALA A 11 -11.02 0.74 21.56
N LEU A 12 -10.78 -0.50 21.13
CA LEU A 12 -9.70 -0.80 20.18
C LEU A 12 -10.08 -0.09 18.87
N ALA A 13 -9.54 1.09 18.65
CA ALA A 13 -9.45 1.63 17.30
C ALA A 13 -8.50 0.69 16.54
N ALA A 14 -9.06 -0.30 15.84
CA ALA A 14 -8.32 -1.04 14.84
C ALA A 14 -8.02 -0.03 13.72
N SER A 15 -6.83 0.55 13.74
CA SER A 15 -6.33 1.30 12.59
C SER A 15 -6.27 0.34 11.42
N ALA A 16 -7.29 0.33 10.57
CA ALA A 16 -7.14 -0.22 9.23
C ALA A 16 -6.05 0.62 8.58
N VAL A 17 -4.86 0.06 8.39
CA VAL A 17 -3.82 0.67 7.58
C VAL A 17 -4.48 0.99 6.25
N ALA A 18 -4.64 2.28 5.95
CA ALA A 18 -5.17 2.71 4.68
C ALA A 18 -4.18 2.24 3.62
N LYS A 19 -4.59 1.30 2.75
CA LYS A 19 -3.78 0.87 1.61
C LYS A 19 -3.47 2.07 0.72
N ARG A 20 -2.28 2.09 0.14
CA ARG A 20 -1.90 3.07 -0.90
C ARG A 20 -2.94 3.06 -2.02
N GLY A 21 -3.30 4.25 -2.50
CA GLY A 21 -4.13 4.40 -3.69
C GLY A 21 -3.28 4.34 -4.96
N CYS A 22 -3.88 3.95 -6.06
CA CYS A 22 -3.25 3.98 -7.38
C CYS A 22 -3.95 5.01 -8.28
N ARG A 23 -3.20 5.55 -9.25
CA ARG A 23 -3.76 6.25 -10.40
C ARG A 23 -4.04 5.22 -11.49
N HIS A 24 -5.31 4.98 -11.80
CA HIS A 24 -5.72 4.04 -12.85
C HIS A 24 -5.13 4.38 -14.22
N ASP A 25 -4.72 3.35 -14.95
CA ASP A 25 -4.42 3.45 -16.38
C ASP A 25 -5.73 3.34 -17.18
N PRO A 26 -6.15 4.39 -17.91
CA PRO A 26 -7.39 4.36 -18.68
C PRO A 26 -7.35 3.35 -19.85
N ASN A 27 -6.17 2.87 -20.25
CA ASN A 27 -6.01 1.93 -21.36
C ASN A 27 -5.88 0.47 -20.91
N HIS A 28 -5.57 0.22 -19.64
CA HIS A 28 -5.33 -1.13 -19.11
C HIS A 28 -6.09 -1.34 -17.80
N ALA A 29 -7.26 -1.99 -17.90
CA ALA A 29 -8.04 -2.36 -16.73
C ALA A 29 -7.22 -3.27 -15.78
N GLY A 30 -7.26 -2.97 -14.48
CA GLY A 30 -6.49 -3.70 -13.48
C GLY A 30 -5.04 -3.21 -13.29
N SER A 31 -4.60 -2.18 -14.01
CA SER A 31 -3.27 -1.59 -13.91
C SER A 31 -3.32 -0.11 -13.62
N GLY A 32 -2.28 0.40 -12.97
CA GLY A 32 -2.13 1.82 -12.67
C GLY A 32 -0.73 2.16 -12.20
N TRP A 33 -0.61 3.36 -11.65
CA TRP A 33 0.65 3.91 -11.19
C TRP A 33 0.56 4.39 -9.76
N TYR A 34 1.65 4.20 -9.03
CA TYR A 34 1.87 4.79 -7.71
C TYR A 34 3.15 5.62 -7.75
N GLN A 35 3.10 6.82 -7.17
CA GLN A 35 4.29 7.65 -7.01
C GLN A 35 4.91 7.40 -5.64
N VAL A 36 6.17 6.98 -5.64
CA VAL A 36 6.94 6.71 -4.42
C VAL A 36 7.04 7.97 -3.57
N VAL A 37 6.81 7.84 -2.27
CA VAL A 37 7.04 8.92 -1.29
C VAL A 37 8.17 8.55 -0.31
N SER A 38 8.63 9.54 0.46
CA SER A 38 9.70 9.32 1.43
C SER A 38 9.31 8.27 2.47
N GLY A 39 10.17 7.27 2.65
CA GLY A 39 9.95 6.15 3.58
C GLY A 39 9.39 4.89 2.92
N ASP A 40 9.04 4.94 1.64
CA ASP A 40 8.56 3.76 0.92
C ASP A 40 9.68 2.77 0.62
N THR A 41 9.34 1.48 0.69
CA THR A 41 10.13 0.41 0.10
C THR A 41 9.29 -0.26 -0.98
N LEU A 42 9.95 -0.87 -1.99
CA LEU A 42 9.20 -1.56 -3.04
C LEU A 42 8.42 -2.76 -2.50
N ASN A 43 8.91 -3.39 -1.43
CA ASN A 43 8.21 -4.47 -0.73
C ASN A 43 6.90 -3.99 -0.09
N ASP A 44 6.91 -2.85 0.61
CA ASP A 44 5.71 -2.32 1.26
C ASP A 44 4.67 -1.87 0.22
N ILE A 45 5.13 -1.25 -0.87
CA ILE A 45 4.27 -0.90 -2.01
C ILE A 45 3.62 -2.17 -2.59
N ALA A 46 4.43 -3.19 -2.87
CA ALA A 46 3.94 -4.45 -3.42
C ALA A 46 2.90 -5.12 -2.51
N ALA A 47 3.15 -5.16 -1.20
CA ALA A 47 2.22 -5.73 -0.22
C ALA A 47 0.86 -5.02 -0.22
N ASP A 48 0.84 -3.69 -0.32
CA ASP A 48 -0.40 -2.92 -0.34
C ASP A 48 -1.25 -3.21 -1.58
N PHE A 49 -0.60 -3.35 -2.74
CA PHE A 49 -1.24 -3.67 -4.02
C PHE A 49 -1.42 -5.17 -4.29
N GLY A 50 -1.05 -6.05 -3.35
CA GLY A 50 -1.22 -7.50 -3.49
C GLY A 50 -0.30 -8.13 -4.55
N SER A 51 0.92 -7.63 -4.68
CA SER A 51 1.95 -8.11 -5.59
C SER A 51 3.25 -8.40 -4.83
N ASP A 52 4.36 -8.62 -5.54
CA ASP A 52 5.70 -8.76 -5.01
C ASP A 52 6.66 -7.75 -5.67
N ALA A 53 7.76 -7.43 -4.99
CA ALA A 53 8.67 -6.36 -5.42
C ALA A 53 9.38 -6.67 -6.74
N ASP A 54 9.67 -7.95 -7.02
CA ASP A 54 10.30 -8.36 -8.28
C ASP A 54 9.34 -8.14 -9.47
N THR A 55 8.06 -8.49 -9.31
CA THR A 55 7.01 -8.21 -10.28
C THR A 55 6.86 -6.70 -10.53
N LEU A 56 6.82 -5.87 -9.49
CA LEU A 56 6.72 -4.42 -9.66
C LEU A 56 7.97 -3.82 -10.31
N ALA A 57 9.16 -4.30 -9.94
CA ALA A 57 10.41 -3.85 -10.52
C ALA A 57 10.48 -4.17 -12.02
N ALA A 58 10.10 -5.39 -12.42
CA ALA A 58 10.02 -5.79 -13.81
C ALA A 58 9.01 -4.96 -14.60
N ALA A 59 7.82 -4.72 -14.04
CA ALA A 59 6.77 -3.90 -14.67
C ALA A 59 7.13 -2.42 -14.80
N SER A 60 8.04 -1.92 -13.95
CA SER A 60 8.46 -0.52 -13.90
C SER A 60 9.84 -0.28 -14.50
N GLY A 61 10.51 -1.33 -15.02
CA GLY A 61 11.85 -1.23 -15.61
C GLY A 61 12.96 -0.92 -14.59
N ILE A 62 12.79 -1.29 -13.32
CA ILE A 62 13.73 -1.02 -12.23
C ILE A 62 14.78 -2.14 -12.18
N ALA A 63 16.05 -1.77 -12.37
CA ALA A 63 17.15 -2.73 -12.39
C ALA A 63 17.53 -3.26 -11.00
N ASN A 64 17.41 -2.43 -9.96
CA ASN A 64 17.64 -2.82 -8.57
C ASN A 64 16.44 -2.45 -7.71
N LYS A 65 15.63 -3.44 -7.34
CA LYS A 65 14.40 -3.27 -6.56
C LYS A 65 14.61 -2.67 -5.16
N ASP A 66 15.83 -2.73 -4.63
CA ASP A 66 16.18 -2.20 -3.32
C ASP A 66 16.61 -0.72 -3.39
N VAL A 67 16.63 -0.14 -4.60
CA VAL A 67 16.99 1.27 -4.85
C VAL A 67 15.85 1.95 -5.60
N ILE A 68 14.97 2.60 -4.84
CA ILE A 68 13.91 3.48 -5.34
C ILE A 68 13.99 4.83 -4.63
N PHE A 69 13.51 5.89 -5.27
CA PHE A 69 13.55 7.25 -4.75
C PHE A 69 12.17 7.89 -4.72
N PRO A 70 11.91 8.82 -3.79
CA PRO A 70 10.70 9.63 -3.82
C PRO A 70 10.54 10.33 -5.17
N GLY A 71 9.35 10.21 -5.75
CA GLY A 71 9.02 10.71 -7.07
C GLY A 71 9.04 9.66 -8.18
N ASP A 72 9.67 8.49 -7.96
CA ASP A 72 9.63 7.37 -8.91
C ASP A 72 8.19 6.92 -9.15
N ILE A 73 7.91 6.47 -10.37
CA ILE A 73 6.59 5.97 -10.77
C ILE A 73 6.66 4.45 -10.89
N ILE A 74 5.88 3.76 -10.07
CA ILE A 74 5.80 2.30 -10.05
C ILE A 74 4.51 1.86 -10.71
N THR A 75 4.62 0.97 -11.69
CA THR A 75 3.47 0.26 -12.27
C THR A 75 2.96 -0.75 -11.25
N VAL A 76 1.67 -0.67 -10.89
CA VAL A 76 1.05 -1.51 -9.85
C VAL A 76 -0.29 -2.08 -10.30
N PRO A 77 -0.72 -3.24 -9.75
CA PRO A 77 -2.11 -3.67 -9.87
C PRO A 77 -3.06 -2.63 -9.29
N CYS A 78 -4.11 -2.29 -10.04
CA CYS A 78 -5.06 -1.23 -9.69
C CYS A 78 -6.48 -1.66 -10.11
N PRO A 79 -7.30 -2.20 -9.20
CA PRO A 79 -8.63 -2.72 -9.50
C PRO A 79 -9.65 -1.64 -9.86
#